data_AF-A0A510E483-F1
#
_entry.id   AF-A0A510E483-F1
#
_cell.length_a   1.000
_cell.length_b   1.000
_cell.length_c   1.000
_cell.angle_alpha   90.00
_cell.angle_beta   90.00
_cell.angle_gamma   90.00
#
_symmetry.space_group_name_H-M   'P 1'
#
loop_
_entity.id
_entity.type
_entity.pdbx_description
1 polymer ?
#
loop_
_entity_poly.entity_id
_entity_poly.type
_entity_poly.pdbx_seq_one_letter_code
_entity_poly.pdbx_strand_id
1 'polypeptide(L)'
;MQELFHEKTLRIRWGLPVDQRVEAEVGKTLMNVMSSVKGVEIADNEGMILKVEMTEDQVEWVKELRNGLYYVDVWFEGEDPEKVKRERLERWAEKLDFSPDYEEGEVDE
;
A
#
# COMPACT_ATOMS: atom_id res chain seq x y z
N MET A 1 9.71 28.95 -7.83
CA MET A 1 9.15 27.96 -8.75
C MET A 1 7.81 27.57 -8.15
N GLN A 2 6.68 27.72 -8.84
CA GLN A 2 5.41 27.19 -8.33
C GLN A 2 5.44 25.68 -8.56
N GLU A 3 5.23 24.90 -7.51
CA GLU A 3 5.03 23.45 -7.64
C GLU A 3 3.71 23.22 -8.38
N LEU A 4 3.80 22.49 -9.49
CA LEU A 4 2.62 22.12 -10.26
C LEU A 4 2.02 20.88 -9.62
N PHE A 5 0.77 21.02 -9.18
CA PHE A 5 -0.02 19.90 -8.72
C PHE A 5 -0.69 19.22 -9.90
N HIS A 6 -0.71 17.89 -9.87
CA HIS A 6 -1.35 17.06 -10.87
C HIS A 6 -2.39 16.18 -10.20
N GLU A 7 -3.58 16.12 -10.82
CA GLU A 7 -4.59 15.14 -10.43
C GLU A 7 -4.16 13.75 -10.91
N LYS A 8 -4.17 12.77 -10.01
CA LYS A 8 -3.90 11.36 -10.30
C LYS A 8 -4.91 10.47 -9.60
N THR A 9 -5.08 9.26 -10.13
CA THR A 9 -5.86 8.21 -9.47
C THR A 9 -4.90 7.29 -8.70
N LEU A 10 -5.06 7.19 -7.39
CA LEU A 10 -4.34 6.26 -6.53
C LEU A 10 -5.21 5.05 -6.24
N ARG A 11 -4.67 3.86 -6.43
CA ARG A 11 -5.32 2.57 -6.15
C ARG A 11 -4.62 1.91 -4.99
N ILE A 12 -5.40 1.48 -4.01
CA ILE A 12 -4.94 0.75 -2.84
C ILE A 12 -5.74 -0.54 -2.79
N ARG A 13 -5.07 -1.69 -2.79
CA ARG A 13 -5.72 -3.00 -2.78
C ARG A 13 -5.21 -3.82 -1.61
N TRP A 14 -6.13 -4.46 -0.92
CA TRP A 14 -5.83 -5.44 0.11
C TRP A 14 -6.65 -6.71 -0.14
N GLY A 15 -6.00 -7.87 -0.12
CA GLY A 15 -6.70 -9.14 -0.23
C GLY A 15 -7.49 -9.47 1.04
N LEU A 16 -8.42 -10.42 0.94
CA LEU A 16 -9.08 -11.03 2.09
C LEU A 16 -8.28 -12.24 2.60
N PRO A 17 -8.31 -12.53 3.92
CA PRO A 17 -8.99 -11.79 4.99
C PRO A 17 -8.23 -10.52 5.41
N VAL A 18 -8.96 -9.50 5.86
CA VAL A 18 -8.37 -8.31 6.48
C VAL A 18 -8.03 -8.62 7.93
N ASP A 19 -6.75 -8.51 8.28
CA ASP A 19 -6.26 -8.63 9.65
C ASP A 19 -5.61 -7.31 10.12
N GLN A 20 -5.16 -7.27 11.37
CA GLN A 20 -4.55 -6.07 11.96
C GLN A 20 -3.33 -5.54 11.19
N ARG A 21 -2.61 -6.40 10.46
CA ARG A 21 -1.42 -6.01 9.69
C ARG A 21 -1.83 -5.29 8.40
N VAL A 22 -2.88 -5.80 7.74
CA VAL A 22 -3.52 -5.13 6.61
C VAL A 22 -4.08 -3.77 7.06
N GLU A 23 -4.85 -3.73 8.15
CA GLU A 23 -5.43 -2.49 8.67
C GLU A 23 -4.37 -1.43 8.99
N ALA A 24 -3.26 -1.83 9.62
CA ALA A 24 -2.15 -0.94 9.94
C ALA A 24 -1.51 -0.33 8.67
N GLU A 25 -1.32 -1.13 7.62
CA GLU A 25 -0.74 -0.65 6.36
C GLU A 25 -1.72 0.21 5.54
N VAL A 26 -3.01 -0.10 5.56
CA VAL A 26 -4.05 0.77 4.98
C VAL A 26 -4.07 2.11 5.71
N GLY A 27 -4.10 2.09 7.05
CA GLY A 27 -4.07 3.30 7.87
C GLY A 27 -2.81 4.13 7.63
N LYS A 28 -1.64 3.49 7.54
CA LYS A 28 -0.37 4.15 7.20
C LYS A 28 -0.47 4.82 5.83
N THR A 29 -0.97 4.11 4.81
CA THR A 29 -1.14 4.68 3.46
C THR A 29 -2.04 5.89 3.50
N LEU A 30 -3.23 5.75 4.09
CA LEU A 30 -4.22 6.81 4.20
C LEU A 30 -3.68 8.05 4.91
N MET A 31 -3.04 7.90 6.07
CA MET A 31 -2.49 9.02 6.83
C MET A 31 -1.50 9.87 6.02
N ASN A 32 -0.79 9.26 5.09
CA ASN A 32 0.20 9.96 4.29
C ASN A 32 -0.36 10.60 3.01
N VAL A 33 -1.51 10.13 2.51
CA VAL A 33 -2.13 10.67 1.28
C VAL A 33 -3.38 11.51 1.54
N MET A 34 -3.93 11.46 2.76
CA MET A 34 -5.23 12.05 3.11
C MET A 34 -5.33 13.55 2.83
N SER A 35 -4.26 14.32 3.04
CA SER A 35 -4.23 15.76 2.74
C SER A 35 -4.32 16.08 1.25
N SER A 36 -3.96 15.12 0.40
CA SER A 36 -4.01 15.22 -1.07
C SER A 36 -5.29 14.64 -1.66
N VAL A 37 -6.13 13.95 -0.89
CA VAL A 37 -7.36 13.33 -1.40
C VAL A 37 -8.38 14.41 -1.77
N LYS A 38 -8.83 14.38 -3.03
CA LYS A 38 -9.93 15.21 -3.56
C LYS A 38 -11.25 14.47 -3.58
N GLY A 39 -11.21 13.14 -3.68
CA GLY A 39 -12.41 12.31 -3.69
C GLY A 39 -12.10 10.83 -3.57
N VAL A 40 -13.10 10.08 -3.13
CA VAL A 40 -13.10 8.62 -3.10
C VAL A 40 -14.04 8.14 -4.20
N GLU A 41 -13.54 7.37 -5.17
CA GLU A 41 -14.38 6.81 -6.23
C GLU A 41 -15.02 5.49 -5.78
N ILE A 42 -14.21 4.61 -5.16
CA ILE A 42 -14.64 3.30 -4.65
C ILE A 42 -13.91 3.03 -3.33
N ALA A 43 -14.61 2.45 -2.36
CA ALA A 43 -14.03 1.83 -1.18
C ALA A 43 -14.89 0.65 -0.76
N ASP A 44 -14.32 -0.55 -0.79
CA ASP A 44 -14.99 -1.81 -0.44
C ASP A 44 -14.08 -2.70 0.40
N ASN A 45 -14.43 -3.98 0.50
CA ASN A 45 -13.69 -4.97 1.29
C ASN A 45 -12.37 -5.43 0.64
N GLU A 46 -12.12 -5.11 -0.64
CA GLU A 46 -10.91 -5.51 -1.37
C GLU A 46 -9.97 -4.34 -1.67
N GLY A 47 -10.43 -3.10 -1.51
CA GLY A 47 -9.58 -1.95 -1.72
C GLY A 47 -10.30 -0.61 -1.81
N MET A 48 -9.58 0.37 -2.33
CA MET A 48 -10.09 1.70 -2.62
C MET A 48 -9.42 2.35 -3.82
N ILE A 49 -10.16 3.26 -4.44
CA ILE A 49 -9.71 4.12 -5.54
C ILE A 49 -9.93 5.57 -5.11
N LEU A 50 -8.86 6.35 -5.09
CA LEU A 50 -8.83 7.72 -4.62
C LEU A 50 -8.43 8.65 -5.77
N LYS A 51 -9.10 9.80 -5.90
CA LYS A 51 -8.56 10.95 -6.64
C LYS A 51 -7.69 11.77 -5.72
N VAL A 52 -6.45 12.00 -6.11
CA VAL A 52 -5.48 12.77 -5.34
C VAL A 52 -4.90 13.90 -6.18
N GLU A 53 -4.62 15.03 -5.54
CA GLU A 53 -3.87 16.14 -6.13
C GLU A 53 -2.51 16.21 -5.45
N MET A 54 -1.46 15.91 -6.22
CA MET A 54 -0.10 15.75 -5.70
C MET A 54 0.92 16.38 -6.64
N THR A 55 2.04 16.85 -6.07
CA THR A 55 3.24 17.18 -6.84
C THR A 55 3.96 15.90 -7.27
N GLU A 56 4.89 15.99 -8.22
CA GLU A 56 5.70 14.82 -8.63
C GLU A 56 6.57 14.30 -7.46
N ASP A 57 7.06 15.17 -6.58
CA ASP A 57 7.81 14.76 -5.39
C ASP A 57 6.94 13.95 -4.41
N GLN A 58 5.68 14.34 -4.22
CA GLN A 58 4.74 13.58 -3.40
C GLN A 58 4.40 12.22 -4.02
N VAL A 59 4.34 12.15 -5.35
CA VAL A 59 4.09 10.90 -6.08
C VAL A 59 5.24 9.92 -5.90
N GLU A 60 6.48 10.40 -6.05
CA GLU A 60 7.67 9.58 -5.78
C GLU A 60 7.73 9.15 -4.31
N TRP A 61 7.39 10.05 -3.37
CA TRP A 61 7.32 9.71 -1.96
C TRP A 61 6.29 8.59 -1.66
N VAL A 62 5.12 8.60 -2.30
CA VAL A 62 4.14 7.48 -2.19
C VAL A 62 4.69 6.19 -2.78
N LYS A 63 5.46 6.27 -3.88
CA LYS A 63 6.13 5.10 -4.44
C LYS A 63 7.21 4.56 -3.51
N GLU A 64 7.92 5.41 -2.78
CA GLU A 64 8.87 4.98 -1.77
C GLU A 64 8.18 4.33 -0.57
N LEU A 65 7.06 4.91 -0.11
CA LEU A 65 6.24 4.35 0.97
C LEU A 65 5.86 2.89 0.69
N ARG A 66 5.54 2.57 -0.57
CA ARG A 66 5.14 1.22 -1.02
C ARG A 66 6.19 0.15 -0.71
N ASN A 67 7.48 0.53 -0.66
CA ASN A 67 8.57 -0.40 -0.38
C ASN A 67 8.55 -0.90 1.07
N GLY A 68 7.88 -0.18 1.97
CA GLY A 68 7.64 -0.58 3.35
C GLY A 68 6.28 -1.22 3.60
N LEU A 69 5.55 -1.60 2.54
CA LEU A 69 4.25 -2.26 2.61
C LEU A 69 4.40 -3.71 2.13
N TYR A 70 3.87 -4.63 2.93
CA TYR A 70 3.98 -6.09 2.75
C TYR A 70 2.63 -6.75 2.51
N TYR A 71 1.53 -6.13 2.95
CA TYR A 71 0.19 -6.70 2.94
C TYR A 71 -0.77 -5.96 2.00
N VAL A 72 -0.43 -4.72 1.60
CA VAL A 72 -1.24 -3.91 0.69
C VAL A 72 -0.48 -3.54 -0.58
N ASP A 73 -1.18 -3.55 -1.71
CA ASP A 73 -0.66 -3.08 -2.99
C ASP A 73 -1.10 -1.61 -3.17
N VAL A 74 -0.16 -0.71 -3.47
CA VAL A 74 -0.42 0.73 -3.70
C VAL A 74 0.22 1.17 -5.00
N TRP A 75 -0.56 1.75 -5.91
CA TRP A 75 -0.06 2.22 -7.20
C TRP A 75 -0.93 3.32 -7.81
N PHE A 76 -0.34 4.14 -8.67
CA PHE A 76 -1.06 5.12 -9.47
C PHE A 76 -1.58 4.51 -10.78
N GLU A 77 -2.69 5.03 -11.27
CA GLU A 77 -3.25 4.65 -12.56
C GLU A 77 -2.25 4.91 -13.70
N GLY A 78 -2.03 3.89 -14.54
CA GLY A 78 -0.98 3.87 -15.56
C GLY A 78 0.25 3.02 -15.19
N GLU A 79 0.42 2.67 -13.91
CA GLU A 79 1.41 1.67 -13.49
C GLU A 79 0.93 0.24 -13.73
N ASP A 80 1.88 -0.71 -13.82
CA ASP A 80 1.59 -2.14 -13.97
C ASP A 80 1.25 -2.78 -12.59
N PRO A 81 -0.02 -3.15 -12.35
CA PRO A 81 -0.44 -3.68 -11.06
C PRO A 81 0.16 -5.07 -10.76
N GLU A 82 0.43 -5.88 -11.79
CA GLU A 82 1.02 -7.21 -11.59
C GLU A 82 2.49 -7.11 -11.18
N LYS A 83 3.21 -6.12 -11.71
CA LYS A 83 4.56 -5.79 -11.24
C LYS A 83 4.55 -5.37 -9.77
N VAL A 84 3.65 -4.46 -9.38
CA VAL A 84 3.56 -3.98 -7.98
C VAL A 84 3.25 -5.13 -7.02
N LYS A 85 2.29 -5.98 -7.37
CA LYS A 85 1.94 -7.18 -6.59
C LYS A 85 3.13 -8.14 -6.47
N ARG A 86 3.86 -8.39 -7.55
CA ARG A 86 5.05 -9.26 -7.53
C ARG A 86 6.12 -8.69 -6.61
N GLU A 87 6.45 -7.41 -6.73
CA GLU A 87 7.43 -6.75 -5.86
C GLU A 87 7.04 -6.85 -4.37
N ARG A 88 5.75 -6.73 -4.05
CA ARG A 88 5.26 -6.92 -2.67
C ARG A 88 5.46 -8.35 -2.18
N LEU A 89 5.11 -9.35 -3.00
CA LEU A 89 5.28 -10.76 -2.64
C LEU A 89 6.75 -11.12 -2.42
N GLU A 90 7.65 -10.60 -3.24
CA GLU A 90 9.11 -10.76 -3.07
C GLU A 90 9.57 -10.16 -1.73
N ARG A 91 9.20 -8.91 -1.42
CA ARG A 91 9.51 -8.28 -0.13
C ARG A 91 8.95 -9.05 1.07
N TRP A 92 7.74 -9.60 0.93
CA TRP A 92 7.12 -10.38 1.99
C TRP A 92 7.83 -11.71 2.22
N ALA A 93 8.23 -12.39 1.14
CA ALA A 93 9.02 -13.62 1.22
C ALA A 93 10.38 -13.37 1.90
N GLU A 94 11.10 -12.31 1.50
CA GLU A 94 12.37 -11.92 2.14
C GLU A 94 12.17 -11.67 3.64
N LYS A 95 11.14 -10.92 4.04
CA LYS A 95 10.84 -10.67 5.46
C LYS A 95 10.64 -11.95 6.26
N LEU A 96 10.03 -12.98 5.67
CA LEU A 96 9.82 -14.27 6.33
C LEU A 96 11.11 -15.08 6.43
N ASP A 97 11.92 -15.12 5.37
CA ASP A 97 13.21 -15.82 5.38
C ASP A 97 14.19 -15.20 6.40
N PHE A 98 14.10 -13.89 6.64
CA PHE A 98 14.89 -13.16 7.65
C PHE A 98 14.29 -13.19 9.08
N SER A 99 13.14 -13.82 9.29
CA SER A 99 12.50 -13.91 10.62
C SER A 99 12.79 -15.28 11.25
N PRO A 100 13.83 -15.42 12.11
CA PRO A 100 14.19 -16.69 12.74
C PRO A 100 13.13 -17.26 13.71
N ASP A 101 12.13 -16.47 14.08
CA ASP A 101 11.16 -16.82 15.13
C ASP A 101 9.82 -17.34 14.60
N TYR A 102 9.84 -18.33 13.70
CA TYR A 102 8.79 -19.35 13.71
C TYR A 102 9.19 -20.41 14.75
N GLU A 103 9.16 -20.04 16.04
CA GLU A 103 8.96 -21.04 17.07
C GLU A 103 7.52 -21.52 16.91
N GLU A 104 7.36 -22.73 16.37
CA GLU A 104 6.11 -23.49 16.48
C GLU A 104 5.69 -23.43 17.95
N GLY A 105 4.58 -22.76 18.23
CA GLY A 105 3.98 -22.81 19.56
C GLY A 105 3.79 -24.27 19.94
N GLU A 106 4.43 -24.70 21.02
CA GLU A 106 4.19 -25.99 21.65
C GLU A 106 2.68 -26.14 21.83
N VAL A 107 2.11 -27.11 21.09
CA VAL A 107 0.78 -27.60 21.37
C VAL A 107 0.94 -28.54 22.56
N ASP A 108 0.82 -27.99 23.76
CA ASP A 108 0.68 -28.82 24.97
C ASP A 108 -0.66 -29.57 24.88
N GLU A 109 -0.57 -30.91 24.73
CA GLU A 109 -1.67 -31.87 24.91
C GLU A 109 -2.06 -32.08 26.38
#